data_AF-A0A3D5BXB0-F1
#
_entry.id   AF-A0A3D5BXB0-F1
#
_cell.length_a   1.000
_cell.length_b   1.000
_cell.length_c   1.000
_cell.angle_alpha   90.00
_cell.angle_beta   90.00
_cell.angle_gamma   90.00
#
_symmetry.space_group_name_H-M   'P 1'
#
loop_
_entity.id
_entity.type
_entity.pdbx_description
1 polymer ?
#
loop_
_entity_poly.entity_id
_entity_poly.type
_entity_poly.pdbx_seq_one_letter_code
_entity_poly.pdbx_strand_id
1 'polypeptide(L)'
;MEIKSLLKKSRAEIWGNERLGLGQIIVCMGKVFGDICRWERDALKDKNIHTEEELKKELGNIIFSTIRWCDDLGFDPEECINLAIDCQKKFKK
;
A
#
# COMPACT_ATOMS: atom_id res chain seq x y z
N MET A 1 -6.78 12.62 4.11
CA MET A 1 -5.42 13.22 4.04
C MET A 1 -5.03 13.26 2.57
N GLU A 2 -4.46 14.36 2.11
CA GLU A 2 -3.94 14.48 0.74
C GLU A 2 -2.70 13.58 0.52
N ILE A 3 -2.47 13.13 -0.72
CA ILE A 3 -1.32 12.29 -1.10
C ILE A 3 0.00 12.96 -0.73
N LYS A 4 0.15 14.26 -1.00
CA LYS A 4 1.35 15.02 -0.61
C LYS A 4 1.60 15.02 0.90
N SER A 5 0.53 15.09 1.71
CA SER A 5 0.63 15.02 3.17
C SER A 5 1.02 13.62 3.64
N LEU A 6 0.53 12.57 2.97
CA LEU A 6 0.93 11.18 3.22
C LEU A 6 2.42 10.99 2.89
N LEU A 7 2.89 11.46 1.74
CA LEU A 7 4.31 11.40 1.37
C LEU A 7 5.19 12.09 2.41
N LYS A 8 4.85 13.32 2.80
CA LYS A 8 5.58 14.06 3.84
C LYS A 8 5.64 13.26 5.14
N LYS A 9 4.52 12.70 5.60
CA LYS A 9 4.46 11.88 6.80
C LYS A 9 5.32 10.62 6.70
N SER A 10 5.26 9.94 5.55
CA SER A 10 6.04 8.72 5.30
C SER A 10 7.55 8.96 5.36
N ARG A 11 8.02 10.10 4.81
CA ARG A 11 9.43 10.49 4.73
C ARG A 11 9.97 11.11 6.01
N ALA A 12 9.19 12.00 6.63
CA ALA A 12 9.67 12.80 7.75
C ALA A 12 9.45 12.15 9.13
N GLU A 13 8.41 11.30 9.27
CA GLU A 13 7.97 10.84 10.59
C GLU A 13 8.10 9.32 10.79
N ILE A 14 7.99 8.52 9.72
CA ILE A 14 7.83 7.06 9.87
C ILE A 14 9.03 6.26 9.34
N TRP A 15 9.31 6.32 8.03
CA TRP A 15 10.29 5.44 7.39
C TRP A 15 11.56 6.14 6.90
N GLY A 16 11.63 7.46 6.99
CA GLY A 16 12.81 8.22 6.59
C GLY A 16 12.96 8.39 5.07
N ASN A 17 14.14 8.89 4.68
CA ASN A 17 14.42 9.29 3.31
C ASN A 17 15.04 8.17 2.44
N GLU A 18 15.28 6.98 3.00
CA GLU A 18 15.81 5.86 2.23
C GLU A 18 14.77 5.37 1.21
N ARG A 19 15.22 5.19 -0.03
CA ARG A 19 14.41 4.73 -1.16
C ARG A 19 14.63 3.25 -1.40
N LEU A 20 13.53 2.53 -1.58
CA LEU A 20 13.55 1.12 -1.91
C LEU A 20 13.56 0.91 -3.43
N GLY A 21 14.37 -0.03 -3.90
CA GLY A 21 14.27 -0.52 -5.27
C GLY A 21 13.05 -1.41 -5.46
N LEU A 22 12.64 -1.63 -6.72
CA LEU A 22 11.47 -2.44 -7.08
C LEU A 22 11.49 -3.84 -6.44
N GLY A 23 12.65 -4.51 -6.41
CA GLY A 23 12.77 -5.83 -5.78
C GLY A 23 12.47 -5.82 -4.27
N GLN A 24 12.90 -4.79 -3.55
CA GLN A 24 12.61 -4.63 -2.12
C GLN A 24 11.13 -4.29 -1.90
N ILE A 25 10.57 -3.43 -2.75
CA ILE A 25 9.14 -3.07 -2.74
C ILE A 25 8.27 -4.32 -2.90
N ILE A 26 8.60 -5.22 -3.84
CA ILE A 26 7.86 -6.48 -4.05
C ILE A 26 7.84 -7.33 -2.77
N VAL A 27 8.98 -7.43 -2.06
CA VAL A 27 9.05 -8.16 -0.79
C VAL A 27 8.15 -7.51 0.27
N CYS A 28 8.21 -6.18 0.41
CA CYS A 28 7.35 -5.44 1.34
C CYS A 28 5.87 -5.59 1.01
N MET A 29 5.50 -5.51 -0.28
CA MET A 29 4.14 -5.71 -0.77
C MET A 29 3.64 -7.12 -0.47
N GLY A 30 4.47 -8.14 -0.70
CA GLY A 30 4.14 -9.54 -0.41
C GLY A 30 3.83 -9.76 1.07
N LYS A 31 4.54 -9.07 1.99
CA LYS A 31 4.24 -9.12 3.43
C LYS A 31 2.85 -8.56 3.73
N VAL A 32 2.57 -7.32 3.31
CA VAL A 32 1.27 -6.66 3.61
C VAL A 32 0.11 -7.41 2.97
N PHE A 33 0.26 -7.84 1.72
CA PHE A 33 -0.75 -8.68 1.06
C PHE A 33 -0.94 -10.02 1.79
N GLY A 34 0.16 -10.63 2.27
CA GLY A 34 0.12 -11.84 3.08
C GLY A 34 -0.65 -11.67 4.40
N ASP A 35 -0.62 -10.48 5.01
CA ASP A 35 -1.40 -10.16 6.21
C ASP A 35 -2.90 -10.06 5.89
N ILE A 36 -3.28 -9.46 4.75
CA ILE A 36 -4.66 -9.47 4.24
C ILE A 36 -5.13 -10.92 3.97
N CYS A 37 -4.31 -11.73 3.30
CA CYS A 37 -4.61 -13.14 3.06
C CYS A 37 -4.68 -13.96 4.35
N ARG A 38 -3.94 -13.58 5.41
CA ARG A 38 -4.04 -14.23 6.72
C ARG A 38 -5.37 -13.90 7.37
N TRP A 39 -5.80 -12.64 7.29
CA TRP A 39 -7.09 -12.20 7.81
C TRP A 39 -8.25 -12.93 7.12
N GLU A 40 -8.28 -12.97 5.79
CA GLU A 40 -9.35 -13.61 5.00
C GLU A 40 -9.46 -15.11 5.27
N ARG A 41 -8.35 -15.78 5.51
CA ARG A 41 -8.32 -17.22 5.79
C ARG A 41 -9.02 -17.59 7.10
N ASP A 42 -9.05 -16.66 8.06
CA ASP A 42 -9.74 -16.81 9.35
C ASP A 42 -9.42 -18.14 10.07
N ALA A 43 -8.13 -18.53 10.06
CA ALA A 43 -7.70 -19.75 10.72
C ALA A 43 -7.85 -19.63 12.25
N LEU A 44 -8.16 -20.75 12.93
CA LEU A 44 -8.37 -20.77 14.39
C LEU A 44 -7.24 -20.10 15.19
N LYS A 45 -5.98 -20.27 14.75
CA LYS A 45 -4.79 -19.69 15.38
C LYS A 45 -4.68 -18.16 15.24
N ASP A 46 -5.42 -17.57 14.30
CA ASP A 46 -5.38 -16.15 13.93
C ASP A 46 -6.69 -15.43 14.33
N LYS A 47 -7.56 -16.07 15.12
CA LYS A 47 -8.87 -15.52 15.50
C LYS A 47 -8.80 -14.19 16.23
N ASN A 48 -7.73 -13.92 16.96
CA ASN A 48 -7.51 -12.67 17.68
C ASN A 48 -7.28 -11.46 16.75
N ILE A 49 -6.89 -11.68 15.50
CA ILE A 49 -6.68 -10.62 14.51
C ILE A 49 -7.80 -10.55 13.46
N HIS A 50 -8.80 -11.44 13.52
CA HIS A 50 -9.93 -11.44 12.59
C HIS A 50 -11.00 -10.41 13.02
N THR A 51 -10.60 -9.13 13.04
CA THR A 51 -11.47 -8.00 13.33
C THR A 51 -11.54 -7.06 12.14
N GLU A 52 -12.64 -6.31 11.99
CA GLU A 52 -12.73 -5.29 10.95
C GLU A 52 -11.63 -4.22 11.06
N GLU A 53 -11.21 -3.90 12.29
CA GLU A 53 -10.17 -2.91 12.54
C GLU A 53 -8.82 -3.35 11.95
N GLU A 54 -8.47 -4.62 12.13
CA GLU A 54 -7.26 -5.21 11.55
C GLU A 54 -7.30 -5.20 10.02
N LEU A 55 -8.44 -5.55 9.41
CA LEU A 55 -8.58 -5.47 7.95
C LEU A 55 -8.45 -4.02 7.45
N LYS A 56 -9.11 -3.07 8.11
CA LYS A 56 -9.01 -1.63 7.78
C LYS A 56 -7.57 -1.15 7.88
N LYS A 57 -6.83 -1.59 8.89
CA LYS A 57 -5.40 -1.28 9.08
C LYS A 57 -4.55 -1.85 7.94
N GLU A 58 -4.72 -3.12 7.55
CA GLU A 58 -3.90 -3.70 6.46
C GLU A 58 -4.22 -3.12 5.08
N LEU A 59 -5.50 -2.79 4.82
CA LEU A 59 -5.88 -2.03 3.63
C LEU A 59 -5.28 -0.61 3.66
N GLY A 60 -5.22 0.03 4.84
CA GLY A 60 -4.50 1.28 5.03
C GLY A 60 -3.00 1.14 4.73
N ASN A 61 -2.37 0.07 5.23
CA ASN A 61 -0.95 -0.22 5.02
C ASN A 61 -0.62 -0.37 3.53
N ILE A 62 -1.43 -1.10 2.77
CA ILE A 62 -1.16 -1.30 1.34
C ILE A 62 -1.30 0.01 0.57
N ILE A 63 -2.34 0.81 0.84
CA ILE A 63 -2.55 2.12 0.21
C ILE A 63 -1.40 3.06 0.54
N PHE A 64 -1.10 3.22 1.83
CA PHE A 64 -0.12 4.19 2.30
C PHE A 64 1.31 3.83 1.87
N SER A 65 1.65 2.53 1.92
CA SER A 65 2.96 2.07 1.45
C SER A 65 3.10 2.22 -0.07
N THR A 66 2.04 1.95 -0.84
CA THR A 66 2.08 2.11 -2.31
C THR A 66 2.30 3.55 -2.72
N ILE A 67 1.68 4.52 -2.03
CA ILE A 67 1.94 5.94 -2.25
C ILE A 67 3.43 6.26 -2.07
N ARG A 68 4.05 5.77 -1.00
CA ARG A 68 5.49 5.92 -0.77
C ARG A 68 6.31 5.22 -1.85
N TRP A 69 5.95 4.01 -2.25
CA TRP A 69 6.71 3.22 -3.23
C TRP A 69 6.73 3.87 -4.61
N CYS A 70 5.67 4.58 -5.00
CA CYS A 70 5.72 5.44 -6.19
C CYS A 70 6.88 6.45 -6.09
N ASP A 71 6.97 7.19 -4.98
CA ASP A 71 8.05 8.16 -4.75
C ASP A 71 9.43 7.51 -4.59
N ASP A 72 9.52 6.30 -4.00
CA ASP A 72 10.77 5.52 -3.93
C ASP A 72 11.33 5.21 -5.33
N LEU A 73 10.44 4.93 -6.29
CA LEU A 73 10.79 4.68 -7.69
C LEU A 73 10.92 5.97 -8.54
N GLY A 74 10.70 7.14 -7.93
CA GLY A 74 10.77 8.44 -8.61
C GLY A 74 9.52 8.82 -9.41
N PHE A 75 8.38 8.20 -9.13
CA PHE A 75 7.10 8.51 -9.76
C PHE A 75 6.22 9.38 -8.88
N ASP A 76 5.44 10.26 -9.50
CA ASP A 76 4.37 10.99 -8.81
C ASP A 76 3.15 10.07 -8.61
N PRO A 77 2.67 9.86 -7.36
CA PRO A 77 1.55 8.96 -7.12
C PRO A 77 0.22 9.44 -7.74
N GLU A 78 -0.01 10.75 -7.85
CA GLU A 78 -1.24 11.28 -8.47
C GLU A 78 -1.23 10.99 -9.98
N GLU A 79 -0.08 11.16 -10.65
CA GLU A 79 0.10 10.77 -12.05
C GLU A 79 -0.14 9.26 -12.27
N CYS A 80 0.45 8.40 -11.43
CA CYS A 80 0.23 6.95 -11.48
C CYS A 80 -1.27 6.60 -11.37
N ILE A 81 -2.00 7.24 -10.45
CA ILE A 81 -3.43 7.02 -10.25
C ILE A 81 -4.23 7.48 -11.47
N ASN A 82 -3.92 8.65 -12.04
CA ASN A 82 -4.59 9.16 -13.23
C ASN A 82 -4.41 8.22 -14.42
N LEU A 83 -3.19 7.71 -14.65
CA LEU A 83 -2.90 6.71 -15.69
C LEU A 83 -3.72 5.43 -15.47
N ALA A 84 -3.81 4.95 -14.23
CA ALA A 84 -4.61 3.78 -13.89
C ALA A 84 -6.12 4.00 -14.15
N ILE A 85 -6.67 5.14 -13.73
CA ILE A 85 -8.08 5.51 -13.96
C ILE A 85 -8.39 5.56 -15.46
N ASP A 86 -7.53 6.20 -16.25
CA ASP A 86 -7.72 6.29 -17.69
C ASP A 86 -7.60 4.93 -18.40
N CYS A 87 -6.74 4.05 -17.89
CA CYS A 87 -6.68 2.65 -18.34
C CYS A 87 -8.02 1.93 -18.07
N GLN A 88 -8.55 2.05 -16.84
CA GLN A 88 -9.83 1.42 -16.46
C GLN A 88 -11.01 1.94 -17.29
N LYS A 89 -11.06 3.25 -17.59
CA LYS A 89 -12.11 3.84 -18.45
C LYS A 89 -12.09 3.30 -19.88
N LYS A 90 -10.91 2.93 -20.39
CA LYS A 90 -10.73 2.39 -21.75
C LYS A 90 -10.99 0.88 -21.81
N PHE A 91 -10.99 0.18 -20.68
CA PHE A 91 -11.26 -1.24 -20.62
C PHE A 91 -12.69 -1.52 -21.06
N LYS A 92 -12.85 -2.27 -22.15
CA LYS A 92 -14.14 -2.81 -22.60
C LYS A 92 -14.26 -4.23 -22.06
N LYS A 93 -15.34 -4.50 -21.32
CA LYS A 93 -15.66 -5.83 -20.78
C LYS A 93 -15.88 -6.86 -21.87
#